data_AF-A0A7Y1YU17-F1
#
_entry.id   AF-A0A7Y1YU17-F1
#
_cell.length_a   1.000
_cell.length_b   1.000
_cell.length_c   1.000
_cell.angle_alpha   90.00
_cell.angle_beta   90.00
_cell.angle_gamma   90.00
#
_symmetry.space_group_name_H-M   'P 1'
#
loop_
_entity.id
_entity.type
_entity.pdbx_description
1 polymer ?
#
loop_
_entity_poly.entity_id
_entity_poly.type
_entity_poly.pdbx_seq_one_letter_code
_entity_poly.pdbx_strand_id
1 'polypeptide(L)' 'MDKLNLTASGPMSFHQLSSTALLLNFTQHIDPRVNEEVFQVKLYLESKKLVGVLYYIPAYCSLSIGFDPD' A
#
# COMPACT_ATOMS: atom_id res chain seq x y z
N MET A 1 16.44 -9.36 -8.75
CA MET A 1 15.06 -9.52 -8.22
C MET A 1 15.02 -8.83 -6.89
N ASP A 2 14.72 -7.53 -6.92
CA ASP A 2 14.82 -6.66 -5.75
C ASP A 2 13.79 -7.05 -4.70
N LYS A 3 14.29 -7.54 -3.57
CA LYS A 3 13.49 -7.71 -2.36
C LYS A 3 13.17 -6.32 -1.84
N LEU A 4 11.90 -6.07 -1.58
CA LEU A 4 11.46 -4.88 -0.87
C LEU A 4 11.99 -4.99 0.57
N ASN A 5 13.15 -4.37 0.84
CA ASN A 5 13.76 -4.32 2.16
C ASN A 5 13.06 -3.24 3.00
N LEU A 6 11.79 -3.50 3.35
CA LEU A 6 11.11 -2.70 4.36
C LEU A 6 11.51 -3.24 5.72
N THR A 7 12.29 -2.47 6.48
CA THR A 7 12.28 -2.60 7.93
C THR A 7 10.95 -2.04 8.39
N ALA A 8 9.90 -2.85 8.39
CA ALA A 8 8.54 -2.37 8.67
C ALA A 8 8.54 -1.49 9.93
N SER A 9 8.24 -0.19 9.76
CA SER A 9 8.27 0.79 10.85
C SER A 9 7.18 0.53 11.91
N GLY A 10 6.33 -0.48 11.71
CA GLY A 10 5.30 -0.92 12.63
C GLY A 10 4.46 -2.06 12.05
N PRO A 11 3.39 -2.49 12.77
CA PRO A 11 2.46 -3.46 12.23
C PRO A 11 1.72 -2.90 11.00
N MET A 12 1.46 -3.77 10.02
CA MET A 12 0.62 -3.47 8.87
C MET A 12 -0.65 -4.31 8.93
N SER A 13 -1.78 -3.74 8.51
CA SER A 13 -3.07 -4.41 8.45
C SER A 13 -3.79 -4.12 7.13
N PHE A 14 -4.52 -5.11 6.63
CA PHE A 14 -5.40 -4.94 5.48
C PHE A 14 -6.84 -4.78 5.97
N HIS A 15 -7.54 -3.80 5.41
CA HIS A 15 -8.94 -3.56 5.66
C HIS A 15 -9.68 -3.46 4.34
N GLN A 16 -10.91 -3.98 4.28
CA GLN A 16 -11.78 -3.71 3.14
C GLN A 16 -12.19 -2.24 3.18
N LEU A 17 -12.00 -1.51 2.08
CA LEU A 17 -12.41 -0.12 1.95
C LEU A 17 -13.76 -0.03 1.22
N SER A 18 -13.96 -0.84 0.18
CA SER A 18 -15.24 -0.98 -0.53
C SER A 18 -15.33 -2.37 -1.18
N SER A 19 -16.34 -2.61 -2.03
CA SER A 19 -16.43 -3.81 -2.86
C SER A 19 -15.30 -3.92 -3.91
N THR A 20 -14.64 -2.82 -4.23
CA THR A 20 -13.60 -2.73 -5.28
C THR A 20 -12.31 -2.08 -4.79
N ALA A 21 -12.13 -1.96 -3.47
CA ALA A 21 -10.93 -1.37 -2.90
C ALA A 21 -10.52 -2.00 -1.56
N LEU A 22 -9.21 -2.13 -1.37
CA LEU A 22 -8.56 -2.49 -0.12
C LEU A 22 -7.77 -1.30 0.42
N LEU A 23 -7.68 -1.21 1.75
CA LEU A 23 -6.81 -0.29 2.45
C LEU A 23 -5.69 -1.09 3.12
N LEU A 24 -4.45 -0.84 2.71
CA LEU A 24 -3.27 -1.24 3.46
C LEU A 24 -2.95 -0.13 4.46
N ASN A 25 -3.18 -0.39 5.74
CA ASN A 25 -2.88 0.52 6.83
C ASN A 25 -1.54 0.16 7.45
N PHE A 26 -0.70 1.16 7.71
CA PHE A 26 0.55 1.03 8.44
C PHE A 26 0.30 1.38 9.91
N THR A 27 1.00 2.37 10.47
CA THR A 27 0.76 2.89 11.83
C THR A 27 -0.09 4.16 11.80
N GLN A 28 -0.92 4.38 12.82
CA GLN A 28 -1.78 5.56 12.93
C GLN A 28 -1.05 6.80 13.49
N HIS A 29 0.27 6.73 13.68
CA HIS A 29 1.09 7.86 14.09
C HIS A 29 1.76 8.51 12.87
N ILE A 30 1.72 9.84 12.82
CA ILE A 30 2.38 10.62 11.77
C ILE A 30 3.89 10.49 11.94
N ASP A 31 4.50 9.63 11.13
CA ASP A 31 5.94 9.43 11.02
C ASP A 31 6.37 9.59 9.56
N PRO A 32 7.30 10.51 9.23
CA PRO A 32 7.82 10.68 7.87
C PRO A 32 8.37 9.40 7.24
N ARG A 33 8.91 8.48 8.04
CA ARG A 33 9.41 7.18 7.55
C ARG A 33 8.28 6.32 7.04
N VAL A 34 7.13 6.34 7.71
CA VAL A 34 5.94 5.60 7.28
C VAL A 34 5.39 6.17 5.98
N ASN A 35 5.42 7.50 5.83
CA ASN A 35 5.05 8.12 4.56
C ASN A 35 5.96 7.65 3.42
N GLU A 36 7.28 7.63 3.64
CA GLU A 36 8.22 7.09 2.67
C GLU A 36 7.93 5.61 2.35
N GLU A 37 7.68 4.78 3.38
CA GLU A 37 7.30 3.38 3.20
C GLU A 37 6.03 3.21 2.34
N VAL A 38 4.99 4.03 2.55
CA VAL A 38 3.78 4.01 1.73
C VAL A 38 4.12 4.23 0.25
N PHE A 39 4.99 5.21 -0.04
CA PHE A 39 5.43 5.48 -1.42
C PHE A 39 6.30 4.35 -1.98
N GLN A 40 7.20 3.77 -1.19
CA GLN A 40 8.02 2.64 -1.63
C GLN A 40 7.17 1.41 -1.94
N VAL A 41 6.17 1.11 -1.10
CA VAL A 41 5.21 0.01 -1.35
C VAL A 41 4.42 0.28 -2.61
N LYS A 42 3.91 1.51 -2.81
CA LYS A 42 3.22 1.89 -4.04
C LYS A 42 4.07 1.62 -5.28
N LEU A 43 5.29 2.15 -5.32
CA LEU A 43 6.20 1.99 -6.46
C LEU A 43 6.55 0.52 -6.71
N TYR A 44 6.76 -0.24 -5.64
CA TYR A 44 6.99 -1.67 -5.73
C TYR A 44 5.79 -2.40 -6.37
N LEU A 45 4.57 -2.13 -5.90
CA LEU A 45 3.35 -2.76 -6.43
C LEU A 45 3.09 -2.35 -7.88
N GLU A 46 3.30 -1.07 -8.23
CA GLU A 46 3.24 -0.58 -9.61
C GLU A 46 4.25 -1.32 -10.51
N SER A 47 5.46 -1.60 -10.02
CA SER A 47 6.48 -2.37 -10.77
C SER A 47 6.07 -3.82 -11.05
N LYS A 48 5.16 -4.39 -10.24
CA LYS A 48 4.67 -5.77 -10.43
C LYS A 48 3.62 -5.90 -11.52
N LYS A 49 3.00 -4.80 -11.96
CA LYS A 49 1.94 -4.81 -12.98
C LYS A 49 0.88 -5.88 -12.68
N LEU A 50 0.37 -5.88 -11.45
CA LEU A 50 -0.60 -6.87 -11.00
C LEU A 50 -1.86 -6.78 -11.85
N VAL A 51 -2.23 -7.90 -12.49
CA VAL A 51 -3.49 -7.99 -13.26
C VAL A 51 -4.67 -7.79 -12.30
N GLY A 52 -5.66 -7.02 -12.73
CA GLY A 52 -6.85 -6.70 -11.94
C GLY A 52 -6.64 -5.56 -10.93
N VAL A 53 -5.44 -5.01 -10.74
CA VAL A 53 -5.26 -3.79 -9.94
C VAL A 53 -5.37 -2.56 -10.83
N LEU A 54 -6.33 -1.68 -10.51
CA LEU A 54 -6.66 -0.51 -11.32
C LEU A 54 -5.86 0.73 -10.90
N TYR A 55 -5.65 0.91 -9.59
CA TYR A 55 -4.93 2.07 -9.08
C TYR A 55 -4.35 1.87 -7.67
N TYR A 56 -3.36 2.70 -7.34
CA TYR A 56 -2.79 2.85 -6.01
C TYR A 56 -2.82 4.32 -5.60
N ILE A 57 -3.54 4.65 -4.52
CA ILE A 57 -3.64 6.02 -4.00
C ILE A 57 -2.94 6.07 -2.63
N PRO A 58 -1.76 6.69 -2.54
CA PRO A 58 -1.05 6.83 -1.27
C PRO A 58 -1.70 7.92 -0.41
N ALA A 59 -1.83 7.62 0.88
CA ALA A 59 -2.09 8.59 1.94
C ALA A 59 -0.87 8.64 2.90
N TYR A 60 -0.94 9.45 3.96
CA TYR A 60 0.24 9.64 4.81
C TYR A 60 0.71 8.34 5.50
N CYS A 61 -0.22 7.53 6.01
CA CYS A 61 0.05 6.28 6.74
C CYS A 61 -0.64 5.05 6.15
N SER A 62 -1.17 5.15 4.94
CA SER A 62 -1.94 4.08 4.32
C SER A 62 -1.89 4.15 2.81
N LEU A 63 -2.22 3.03 2.16
CA LEU A 63 -2.29 2.90 0.72
C LEU A 63 -3.65 2.31 0.35
N SER A 64 -4.45 3.05 -0.41
CA SER A 64 -5.67 2.52 -1.02
C SER A 64 -5.34 1.83 -2.34
N ILE A 65 -5.86 0.62 -2.53
CA ILE A 65 -5.64 -0.22 -3.69
C ILE A 65 -7.00 -0.50 -4.31
N GLY A 66 -7.25 0.08 -5.47
CA GLY A 66 -8.45 -0.20 -6.26
C GLY A 66 -8.23 -1.39 -7.18
N PHE A 67 -9.19 -2.31 -7.23
CA PHE A 67 -9.11 -3.50 -8.06
C PHE A 67 -10.41 -3.76 -8.81
N ASP A 68 -10.29 -4.47 -9.93
CA ASP A 68 -11.39 -5.05 -10.68
C ASP A 68 -11.75 -6.41 -10.06
N PRO A 69 -12.98 -6.60 -9.57
CA PRO A 69 -13.39 -7.87 -8.96
C PRO A 69 -13.71 -8.99 -9.97
N ASP A 70 -13.82 -8.67 -11.26
CA ASP A 70 -14.13 -9.60 -12.36
C ASP A 70 -12.86 -10.15 -13.06
#